data_AF-A0A353P2F5-F1
#
_entry.id   AF-A0A353P2F5-F1
#
_cell.length_a   1.000
_cell.length_b   1.000
_cell.length_c   1.000
_cell.angle_alpha   90.00
_cell.angle_beta   90.00
_cell.angle_gamma   90.00
#
_symmetry.space_group_name_H-M   'P 1'
#
loop_
_entity.id
_entity.type
_entity.pdbx_description
1 polymer ?
#
loop_
_entity_poly.entity_id
_entity_poly.type
_entity_poly.pdbx_seq_one_letter_code
_entity_poly.pdbx_strand_id
1 'polypeptide(L)'
;MARKKRLNSLSDWHFMWVFCMFDLPVKTEKQIRRATAFRNLLLDEGFVMKQFSIYIKPTGTFSTARGLVKKLSSLIPDGGLVSFMYVTDRQFALVENFIGDMPTTNEEFIRRQHEQLTLF
;
A
#
# COMPACT_ATOMS: atom_id res chain seq x y z
N MET A 1 -1.90 33.86 17.58
CA MET A 1 -0.62 33.11 17.54
C MET A 1 -0.69 31.67 18.09
N ALA A 2 -1.67 31.28 18.92
CA ALA A 2 -1.79 29.91 19.45
C ALA A 2 -2.32 28.85 18.45
N ARG A 3 -2.97 29.27 17.34
CA ARG A 3 -3.50 28.36 16.31
C ARG A 3 -2.40 27.78 15.39
N LYS A 4 -1.32 28.53 15.18
CA LYS A 4 -0.15 28.11 14.38
C LYS A 4 0.77 27.14 15.14
N LYS A 5 0.82 27.25 16.47
CA LYS A 5 1.66 26.40 17.34
C LYS A 5 1.11 24.98 17.51
N ARG A 6 -0.20 24.76 17.31
CA ARG A 6 -0.85 23.44 17.35
C ARG A 6 -0.64 22.62 16.06
N LEU A 7 -0.34 23.29 14.95
CA LEU A 7 0.04 22.62 13.70
C LEU A 7 1.47 22.06 13.76
N ASN A 8 2.33 22.64 14.60
CA ASN A 8 3.72 22.21 14.75
C ASN A 8 3.95 21.14 15.84
N SER A 9 2.91 20.72 16.59
CA SER A 9 3.00 19.60 17.55
C SER A 9 2.45 18.28 17.00
N LEU A 10 2.19 18.20 15.69
CA LEU A 10 1.76 17.01 14.95
C LEU A 10 2.93 16.44 14.16
N SER A 11 4.06 16.23 14.84
CA SER A 11 5.33 15.78 14.24
C SER A 11 5.16 14.48 13.41
N ASP A 12 5.17 14.67 12.09
CA ASP A 12 5.85 13.87 11.06
C ASP A 12 5.45 12.39 10.80
N TRP A 13 4.40 11.84 11.44
CA TRP A 13 3.95 10.44 11.17
C TRP A 13 2.43 10.25 10.98
N HIS A 14 1.71 11.28 10.53
CA HIS A 14 0.24 11.28 10.51
C HIS A 14 -0.42 10.63 9.29
N PHE A 15 0.33 10.29 8.25
CA PHE A 15 -0.21 9.57 7.09
C PHE A 15 0.89 8.76 6.42
N MET A 16 0.67 7.45 6.31
CA MET A 16 1.66 6.49 5.82
C MET A 16 1.07 5.68 4.68
N TRP A 17 1.84 5.46 3.63
CA TRP A 17 1.56 4.50 2.58
C TRP A 17 2.30 3.20 2.88
N VAL A 18 1.62 2.07 2.71
CA VAL A 18 2.22 0.74 2.77
C VAL A 18 2.28 0.20 1.35
N PHE A 19 3.50 -0.02 0.87
CA PHE A 19 3.76 -0.77 -0.35
C PHE A 19 3.95 -2.23 0.03
N CYS A 20 3.18 -3.12 -0.57
CA CYS A 20 3.33 -4.56 -0.53
C CYS A 20 3.83 -5.02 -1.90
N MET A 21 5.08 -5.48 -1.94
CA MET A 21 5.73 -6.01 -3.14
C MET A 21 5.96 -7.49 -2.95
N PHE A 22 5.68 -8.31 -3.95
CA PHE A 22 5.82 -9.76 -3.79
C PHE A 22 6.33 -10.49 -5.03
N ASP A 23 6.97 -11.62 -4.81
CA ASP A 23 7.21 -12.64 -5.81
C ASP A 23 6.69 -13.97 -5.25
N LEU A 24 5.62 -14.49 -5.84
CA LEU A 24 4.94 -15.68 -5.36
C LEU A 24 5.08 -16.80 -6.40
N PRO A 25 5.31 -18.04 -5.97
CA PRO A 25 5.38 -19.16 -6.90
C PRO A 25 4.02 -19.37 -7.57
N VAL A 26 4.03 -19.69 -8.88
CA VAL A 26 2.81 -19.87 -9.71
C VAL A 26 2.94 -21.02 -10.72
N LYS A 27 3.86 -21.97 -10.51
CA LYS A 27 4.13 -23.08 -11.46
C LYS A 27 3.13 -24.23 -11.37
N THR A 28 2.42 -24.37 -10.26
CA THR A 28 1.42 -25.42 -10.03
C THR A 28 0.06 -24.83 -9.70
N GLU A 29 -1.03 -25.56 -9.91
CA GLU A 29 -2.37 -25.08 -9.54
C GLU A 29 -2.47 -24.70 -8.06
N LYS A 30 -1.84 -25.48 -7.16
CA LYS A 30 -1.83 -25.18 -5.72
C LYS A 30 -1.12 -23.85 -5.43
N GLN A 31 -0.02 -23.59 -6.12
CA GLN A 31 0.73 -22.34 -6.04
C GLN A 31 -0.09 -21.15 -6.55
N ILE A 32 -0.72 -21.30 -7.73
CA ILE A 32 -1.61 -20.29 -8.31
C ILE A 32 -2.75 -19.94 -7.34
N ARG A 33 -3.46 -20.95 -6.81
CA ARG A 33 -4.58 -20.75 -5.86
C ARG A 33 -4.13 -19.96 -4.63
N ARG A 34 -2.94 -20.28 -4.08
CA ARG A 34 -2.37 -19.57 -2.93
C ARG A 34 -1.97 -18.12 -3.26
N ALA A 35 -1.36 -17.89 -4.43
CA ALA A 35 -1.02 -16.55 -4.89
C ALA A 35 -2.27 -15.69 -5.12
N THR A 36 -3.32 -16.25 -5.74
CA THR A 36 -4.62 -15.59 -5.89
C THR A 36 -5.26 -15.29 -4.54
N ALA A 37 -5.20 -16.22 -3.58
CA ALA A 37 -5.74 -15.99 -2.23
C ALA A 37 -5.02 -14.84 -1.51
N PHE A 38 -3.68 -14.77 -1.59
CA PHE A 38 -2.92 -13.66 -1.02
C PHE A 38 -3.25 -12.32 -1.69
N ARG A 39 -3.39 -12.30 -3.03
CA ARG A 39 -3.84 -11.11 -3.74
C ARG A 39 -5.22 -10.66 -3.26
N ASN A 40 -6.18 -11.57 -3.13
CA ASN A 40 -7.53 -11.23 -2.71
C ASN A 40 -7.55 -10.71 -1.26
N LEU A 41 -6.74 -11.31 -0.38
CA LEU A 41 -6.52 -10.79 0.98
C LEU A 41 -6.04 -9.33 0.97
N LEU A 42 -5.12 -8.95 0.08
CA LEU A 42 -4.69 -7.55 -0.05
C LEU A 42 -5.85 -6.64 -0.48
N LEU A 43 -6.65 -7.07 -1.44
CA LEU A 43 -7.81 -6.31 -1.91
C LEU A 43 -8.87 -6.15 -0.80
N ASP A 44 -9.15 -7.21 -0.04
CA ASP A 44 -10.09 -7.20 1.09
C ASP A 44 -9.60 -6.26 2.21
N GLU A 45 -8.28 -6.16 2.40
CA GLU A 45 -7.66 -5.20 3.29
C GLU A 45 -7.59 -3.77 2.70
N GLY A 46 -8.18 -3.53 1.52
CA GLY A 46 -8.24 -2.20 0.90
C GLY A 46 -6.92 -1.75 0.25
N PHE A 47 -6.02 -2.68 -0.08
CA PHE A 47 -4.91 -2.36 -0.96
C PHE A 47 -5.39 -2.20 -2.40
N VAL A 48 -4.69 -1.35 -3.13
CA VAL A 48 -4.91 -1.10 -4.55
C VAL A 48 -3.71 -1.59 -5.34
N MET A 49 -3.96 -2.29 -6.44
CA MET A 49 -2.89 -2.70 -7.36
C MET A 49 -2.28 -1.47 -8.05
N LYS A 50 -1.00 -1.18 -7.75
CA LYS A 50 -0.23 -0.11 -8.40
C LYS A 50 0.36 -0.57 -9.73
N GLN A 51 1.02 -1.72 -9.69
CA GLN A 51 1.65 -2.40 -10.84
C GLN A 51 1.57 -3.91 -10.62
N PHE A 52 2.02 -4.72 -11.58
CA PHE A 52 2.15 -6.16 -11.35
C PHE A 52 3.00 -6.42 -10.10
N SER A 53 2.46 -7.25 -9.22
CA SER A 53 3.06 -7.62 -7.94
C SER A 53 3.39 -6.47 -6.98
N ILE A 54 2.82 -5.28 -7.19
CA ILE A 54 2.96 -4.13 -6.30
C ILE A 54 1.58 -3.60 -5.94
N TYR A 55 1.27 -3.62 -4.65
CA TYR A 55 0.01 -3.17 -4.07
C TYR A 55 0.28 -2.09 -3.05
N ILE A 56 -0.53 -1.03 -3.03
CA ILE A 56 -0.35 0.09 -2.12
C ILE A 56 -1.60 0.36 -1.32
N LYS A 57 -1.43 0.79 -0.07
CA LYS A 57 -2.54 1.21 0.79
C LYS A 57 -2.16 2.48 1.57
N PRO A 58 -2.93 3.57 1.47
CA PRO A 58 -2.84 4.67 2.42
C PRO A 58 -3.37 4.22 3.79
N THR A 59 -2.68 4.61 4.84
CA THR A 59 -2.97 4.27 6.24
C THR A 59 -2.83 5.51 7.11
N GLY A 60 -3.62 5.59 8.19
CA GLY A 60 -3.57 6.73 9.11
C GLY A 60 -2.20 6.85 9.79
N THR A 61 -1.89 5.97 10.74
CA THR A 61 -0.65 6.08 11.51
C THR A 61 0.34 4.96 11.17
N PHE A 62 1.63 5.20 11.46
CA PHE A 62 2.66 4.16 11.35
C PHE A 62 2.38 2.94 12.24
N SER A 63 1.77 3.14 13.43
CA SER A 63 1.40 2.03 14.31
C SER A 63 0.32 1.15 13.68
N THR A 64 -0.71 1.75 13.07
CA THR A 64 -1.76 1.03 12.34
C THR A 64 -1.17 0.29 11.13
N ALA A 65 -0.28 0.94 10.39
CA ALA A 65 0.44 0.32 9.27
C ALA A 65 1.22 -0.93 9.72
N ARG A 66 1.99 -0.83 10.82
CA ARG A 66 2.75 -1.97 11.37
C ARG A 66 1.86 -3.09 11.88
N GLY A 67 0.73 -2.76 12.51
CA GLY A 67 -0.26 -3.75 12.96
C GLY A 67 -0.82 -4.55 11.79
N LEU A 68 -1.21 -3.86 10.71
CA LEU A 68 -1.67 -4.48 9.47
C LEU A 68 -0.60 -5.38 8.85
N VAL A 69 0.63 -4.89 8.69
CA VAL A 69 1.74 -5.67 8.12
C VAL A 69 2.04 -6.91 8.95
N LYS A 70 2.01 -6.81 10.29
CA LYS A 70 2.19 -7.97 11.17
C LYS A 70 1.11 -9.04 10.94
N LYS A 71 -0.15 -8.64 10.79
CA LYS A 71 -1.25 -9.56 10.43
C LYS A 71 -1.02 -10.22 9.06
N LEU A 72 -0.62 -9.45 8.06
CA LEU A 72 -0.40 -9.96 6.71
C LEU A 72 0.82 -10.89 6.62
N SER A 73 1.86 -10.64 7.42
CA SER A 73 3.08 -11.48 7.40
C SER A 73 2.82 -12.94 7.79
N SER A 74 1.83 -13.22 8.63
CA SER A 74 1.45 -14.60 8.99
C SER A 74 0.63 -15.31 7.91
N LEU A 75 0.24 -14.60 6.85
CA LEU A 75 -0.62 -15.11 5.77
C LEU A 75 0.16 -15.24 4.44
N ILE A 76 1.48 -15.06 4.47
CA ILE A 76 2.34 -15.18 3.30
C ILE A 76 2.37 -16.65 2.83
N PRO A 77 2.13 -16.93 1.54
CA PRO A 77 2.23 -18.28 0.99
C PRO A 77 3.63 -18.89 1.06
N ASP A 78 3.71 -20.20 1.29
CA ASP A 78 4.98 -20.95 1.25
C ASP A 78 5.76 -20.70 -0.04
N GLY A 79 7.06 -20.43 0.09
CA GLY A 79 7.97 -20.22 -1.04
C GLY A 79 7.82 -18.86 -1.73
N GLY A 80 7.00 -17.96 -1.19
CA GLY A 80 6.90 -16.57 -1.63
C GLY A 80 7.88 -15.64 -0.92
N LEU A 81 8.31 -14.59 -1.63
CA LEU A 81 9.01 -13.44 -1.07
C LEU A 81 8.02 -12.26 -1.02
N VAL A 82 7.86 -11.65 0.15
CA VAL A 82 7.00 -10.47 0.31
C VAL A 82 7.75 -9.41 1.11
N SER A 83 7.80 -8.20 0.55
CA SER A 83 8.44 -7.03 1.15
C SER A 83 7.39 -5.95 1.41
N PHE A 84 7.35 -5.45 2.63
CA PHE A 84 6.54 -4.29 3.00
C PHE A 84 7.43 -3.05 3.16
N MET A 85 7.13 -2.00 2.42
CA MET A 85 7.82 -0.72 2.50
C MET A 85 6.86 0.37 2.98
N TYR A 86 7.30 1.15 3.96
CA TYR A 86 6.53 2.25 4.52
C TYR A 86 7.03 3.55 3.90
N VAL A 87 6.12 4.31 3.29
CA VAL A 87 6.42 5.55 2.59
C VAL A 87 5.56 6.65 3.21
N THR A 88 6.16 7.76 3.63
CA THR A 88 5.37 8.90 4.12
C THR A 88 4.57 9.50 2.98
N ASP A 89 3.46 10.17 3.29
CA ASP A 89 2.67 10.86 2.27
C ASP A 89 3.50 11.85 1.41
N ARG A 90 4.41 12.59 2.05
CA ARG A 90 5.33 13.51 1.36
C ARG A 90 6.25 12.77 0.39
N GLN A 91 6.77 11.60 0.76
CA GLN A 91 7.60 10.79 -0.14
C GLN A 91 6.77 10.19 -1.27
N PHE A 92 5.52 9.78 -0.99
CA PHE A 92 4.62 9.27 -2.01
C PHE A 92 4.26 10.34 -3.05
N ALA A 93 4.05 11.59 -2.61
CA ALA A 93 3.81 12.72 -3.51
C ALA A 93 4.97 13.01 -4.48
N LEU A 94 6.18 12.52 -4.16
CA LEU A 94 7.37 12.63 -5.02
C LEU A 94 7.53 11.43 -5.98
N VAL A 95 6.59 10.47 -5.99
CA VAL A 95 6.64 9.34 -6.92
C VAL A 95 6.43 9.84 -8.34
N GLU A 96 7.48 9.72 -9.15
CA GLU A 96 7.44 9.97 -10.57
C GLU A 96 6.97 8.72 -11.32
N ASN A 97 5.96 8.88 -12.17
CA ASN A 97 5.42 7.80 -12.99
C ASN A 97 5.71 8.08 -14.46
N PHE A 98 6.40 7.15 -15.11
CA PHE A 98 6.65 7.17 -16.55
C PHE A 98 5.83 6.04 -17.18
N ILE A 99 4.88 6.40 -18.06
CA ILE A 99 3.94 5.47 -18.66
C ILE A 99 4.24 5.42 -20.16
N GLY A 100 4.49 4.23 -20.70
CA GLY A 100 4.60 4.00 -22.15
C GLY A 100 3.22 3.88 -22.80
N ASP A 101 3.11 3.07 -23.85
CA ASP A 101 1.86 2.85 -24.60
C ASP A 101 0.87 1.93 -23.85
N MET A 102 0.67 2.15 -22.55
CA MET A 102 -0.34 1.44 -21.77
C MET A 102 -1.70 2.14 -21.88
N PRO A 103 -2.76 1.40 -22.26
CA PRO A 103 -4.08 2.01 -22.48
C PRO A 103 -4.76 2.48 -21.19
N THR A 104 -4.36 1.97 -20.02
CA THR A 104 -5.00 2.33 -18.74
C THR A 104 -4.03 2.15 -17.57
N THR A 105 -4.13 3.02 -16.57
CA THR A 105 -3.43 2.91 -15.29
C THR A 105 -4.40 3.10 -14.13
N ASN A 106 -4.02 2.64 -12.94
CA ASN A 106 -4.82 2.84 -11.73
C ASN A 106 -4.50 4.16 -11.00
N GLU A 107 -3.69 5.06 -11.58
CA GLU A 107 -3.21 6.27 -10.91
C GLU A 107 -4.35 7.19 -10.46
N GLU A 108 -5.37 7.38 -11.30
CA GLU A 108 -6.53 8.20 -10.94
C GLU A 108 -7.32 7.61 -9.78
N PHE A 109 -7.51 6.29 -9.76
CA PHE A 109 -8.21 5.61 -8.69
C PHE A 109 -7.43 5.72 -7.36
N ILE A 110 -6.11 5.53 -7.41
CA ILE A 110 -5.20 5.68 -6.27
C ILE A 110 -5.28 7.11 -5.70
N ARG A 111 -5.28 8.13 -6.57
CA ARG A 111 -5.40 9.54 -6.16
C ARG A 111 -6.73 9.83 -5.45
N ARG A 112 -7.85 9.35 -6.00
CA ARG A 112 -9.18 9.53 -5.39
C ARG A 112 -9.29 8.87 -4.02
N GLN A 113 -8.71 7.69 -3.83
CA GLN A 113 -8.68 7.02 -2.53
C GLN A 113 -7.90 7.81 -1.48
N HIS A 114 -6.82 8.47 -1.88
CA HIS A 114 -6.06 9.36 -0.98
C HIS A 114 -6.87 10.60 -0.58
N GLU A 115 -7.53 11.26 -1.54
CA GLU A 115 -8.36 12.45 -1.28
C GLU A 115 -9.47 12.15 -0.27
N GLN A 116 -10.13 10.99 -0.37
CA GLN A 116 -11.19 10.60 0.57
C GLN A 116 -10.72 10.44 2.02
N LEU A 117 -9.47 10.04 2.22
CA LEU A 117 -8.89 9.81 3.55
C LEU A 117 -8.34 11.08 4.21
N THR A 118 -8.14 12.15 3.43
CA THR A 118 -7.61 13.44 3.91
C THR A 118 -8.72 14.46 4.20
N LEU A 119 -9.97 14.14 3.88
CA LEU A 119 -11.15 14.97 4.09
C LEU A 119 -11.75 14.88 5.51
N PHE A 120 -11.19 14.06 6.39
CA PHE A 120 -11.60 13.87 7.80
C PHE A 120 -10.44 14.16 8.76
#